data_AF-A0A3B8P1N8-F1
#
_entry.id   AF-A0A3B8P1N8-F1
#
_cell.length_a   1.000
_cell.length_b   1.000
_cell.length_c   1.000
_cell.angle_alpha   90.00
_cell.angle_beta   90.00
_cell.angle_gamma   90.00
#
_symmetry.space_group_name_H-M   'P 1'
#
loop_
_entity.id
_entity.type
_entity.pdbx_description
1 polymer ?
#
loop_
_entity_poly.entity_id
_entity_poly.type
_entity_poly.pdbx_seq_one_letter_code
_entity_poly.pdbx_strand_id
1 'polypeptide(L)'
;LPELNVDLVGLDNADAVEQALDHLQAQGYRDILAVTEPLDGTSSRQERVAAFGASISKRNGMRQQLLELDARLPARLGAFLGSRGHGPQAIFTFNGVATLAV
;
A
#
# COMPACT_ATOMS: atom_id res chain seq x y z
N LEU A 1 17.80 14.02 8.73
CA LEU A 1 17.97 15.42 9.19
C LEU A 1 17.46 15.49 10.62
N PRO A 2 18.33 15.54 11.64
CA PRO A 2 17.89 15.73 13.01
C PRO A 2 17.25 17.11 13.11
N GLU A 3 15.96 17.10 13.43
CA GLU A 3 15.11 18.24 13.83
C GLU A 3 15.02 19.40 12.84
N LEU A 4 14.33 19.12 11.73
CA LEU A 4 13.74 20.16 10.90
C LEU A 4 12.64 20.86 11.72
N ASN A 5 12.99 21.92 12.45
CA ASN A 5 12.07 22.70 13.27
C ASN A 5 11.27 23.68 12.40
N VAL A 6 10.40 23.12 11.57
CA VAL A 6 9.52 23.86 10.66
C VAL A 6 8.10 23.32 10.78
N ASP A 7 7.13 24.20 10.58
CA ASP A 7 5.74 23.78 10.45
C ASP A 7 5.60 22.91 9.20
N LEU A 8 5.14 21.67 9.38
CA LEU A 8 4.93 20.72 8.30
C LEU A 8 3.42 20.54 8.08
N VAL A 9 2.98 20.83 6.85
CA VAL A 9 1.64 20.48 6.39
C VAL A 9 1.78 19.31 5.44
N GLY A 10 1.10 18.21 5.74
CA GLY A 10 1.11 16.99 4.95
C GLY A 10 -0.25 16.31 4.98
N LEU A 11 -0.40 15.30 4.12
CA LEU A 11 -1.55 14.42 4.17
C LEU A 11 -1.50 13.58 5.45
N ASP A 12 -2.66 13.39 6.09
CA ASP A 12 -2.80 12.36 7.11
C ASP A 12 -2.70 10.98 6.45
N ASN A 13 -1.53 10.35 6.62
CA ASN A 13 -1.23 9.09 5.97
C ASN A 13 -2.10 7.94 6.51
N ALA A 14 -2.48 7.99 7.78
CA ALA A 14 -3.31 6.96 8.40
C ALA A 14 -4.75 7.06 7.89
N ASP A 15 -5.31 8.26 7.91
CA ASP A 15 -6.67 8.51 7.43
C ASP A 15 -6.80 8.23 5.92
N ALA A 16 -5.82 8.66 5.11
CA ALA A 16 -5.82 8.39 3.67
C ALA A 16 -5.78 6.88 3.35
N VAL A 17 -5.01 6.10 4.11
CA VAL A 17 -4.95 4.65 3.96
C VAL A 17 -6.27 3.99 4.38
N GLU A 18 -6.88 4.45 5.48
CA GLU A 18 -8.17 3.94 5.96
C GLU A 18 -9.25 4.16 4.90
N GLN A 19 -9.38 5.39 4.38
CA GLN A 19 -10.35 5.74 3.33
C GLN A 19 -10.18 4.89 2.07
N ALA A 20 -8.94 4.65 1.65
CA ALA A 20 -8.66 3.85 0.47
C ALA A 20 -9.01 2.36 0.69
N LEU A 21 -8.72 1.80 1.87
CA LEU A 21 -9.08 0.42 2.20
C LEU A 21 -10.59 0.24 2.41
N ASP A 22 -11.29 1.23 2.96
CA ASP A 22 -12.75 1.25 3.03
C ASP A 22 -13.37 1.19 1.64
N HIS A 23 -12.86 2.03 0.72
CA HIS A 23 -13.32 2.01 -0.67
C HIS A 23 -13.11 0.62 -1.29
N LEU A 24 -11.91 0.06 -1.20
CA LEU A 24 -11.61 -1.26 -1.76
C LEU A 24 -12.50 -2.37 -1.15
N GLN A 25 -12.71 -2.35 0.17
CA GLN A 25 -13.56 -3.31 0.84
C GLN A 25 -15.02 -3.21 0.38
N ALA A 26 -15.54 -1.98 0.30
CA ALA A 26 -16.90 -1.69 -0.15
C ALA A 26 -17.14 -2.09 -1.62
N GLN A 27 -16.12 -1.96 -2.48
CA GLN A 27 -16.16 -2.43 -3.87
C GLN A 27 -15.98 -3.96 -4.00
N GLY A 28 -15.76 -4.68 -2.90
CA GLY A 28 -15.70 -6.14 -2.89
C GLY A 28 -14.30 -6.72 -3.12
N TYR A 29 -13.24 -5.90 -3.13
CA TYR A 29 -11.86 -6.40 -3.21
C TYR A 29 -11.45 -7.09 -1.93
N ARG A 30 -10.74 -8.22 -2.07
CA ARG A 30 -10.37 -9.11 -0.97
C ARG A 30 -8.89 -9.48 -0.96
N ASP A 31 -8.21 -9.38 -2.09
CA ASP A 31 -6.79 -9.68 -2.18
C ASP A 31 -6.03 -8.44 -2.65
N ILE A 32 -5.27 -7.82 -1.74
CA ILE A 32 -4.66 -6.51 -1.96
C ILE A 32 -3.15 -6.67 -2.06
N LEU A 33 -2.57 -6.25 -3.19
CA LEU A 33 -1.13 -6.13 -3.35
C LEU A 33 -0.71 -4.68 -3.19
N ALA A 34 -0.03 -4.36 -2.10
CA ALA A 34 0.53 -3.05 -1.86
C ALA A 34 1.93 -2.92 -2.49
N VAL A 35 2.22 -1.76 -3.08
CA VAL A 35 3.49 -1.47 -3.77
C VAL A 35 4.07 -0.15 -3.24
N THR A 36 5.30 -0.20 -2.73
CA THR A 36 6.05 0.94 -2.18
C THR A 36 7.40 1.10 -2.87
N GLU A 37 7.93 2.32 -2.92
CA GLU A 37 9.38 2.51 -3.08
C GLU A 37 10.15 1.91 -1.87
N PRO A 38 11.45 1.55 -2.03
CA PRO A 38 12.25 0.92 -0.97
C PRO A 38 12.34 1.71 0.34
N LEU A 39 12.04 1.11 1.50
CA LEU A 39 11.95 1.82 2.79
C LEU A 39 13.32 2.28 3.34
N ASP A 40 13.91 3.31 2.75
CA ASP A 40 15.26 3.86 3.00
C ASP A 40 15.35 4.86 4.20
N GLY A 41 14.46 4.74 5.17
CA GLY A 41 14.40 5.69 6.30
C GLY A 41 13.47 6.89 6.10
N THR A 42 12.77 6.97 4.97
CA THR A 42 11.71 7.97 4.76
C THR A 42 10.51 7.72 5.69
N SER A 43 10.33 8.57 6.71
CA SER A 43 9.32 8.40 7.77
C SER A 43 7.89 8.26 7.23
N SER A 44 7.48 9.12 6.28
CA SER A 44 6.11 9.09 5.74
C SER A 44 5.78 7.82 4.96
N ARG A 45 6.77 7.17 4.31
CA ARG A 45 6.53 5.88 3.63
C ARG A 45 6.35 4.75 4.64
N GLN A 46 7.20 4.72 5.67
CA GLN A 46 7.06 3.75 6.76
C GLN A 46 5.72 3.91 7.47
N GLU A 47 5.28 5.15 7.69
CA GLU A 47 3.98 5.47 8.27
C GLU A 47 2.82 4.90 7.44
N ARG A 48 2.79 5.12 6.12
CA ARG A 48 1.74 4.55 5.25
C ARG A 48 1.74 3.02 5.25
N VAL A 49 2.91 2.39 5.19
CA VAL A 49 3.02 0.92 5.21
C VAL A 49 2.52 0.36 6.54
N ALA A 50 2.88 1.00 7.66
CA ALA A 50 2.41 0.62 8.98
C ALA A 50 0.89 0.82 9.12
N ALA A 51 0.36 1.96 8.67
CA ALA A 51 -1.07 2.23 8.65
C ALA A 51 -1.83 1.20 7.80
N PHE A 52 -1.30 0.81 6.64
CA PHE A 52 -1.90 -0.18 5.75
C PHE A 52 -1.98 -1.55 6.41
N GLY A 53 -0.86 -2.02 6.98
CA GLY A 53 -0.82 -3.29 7.70
C GLY A 53 -1.80 -3.30 8.87
N ALA A 54 -1.82 -2.23 9.67
CA ALA A 54 -2.71 -2.11 10.82
C ALA A 54 -4.20 -2.04 10.43
N SER A 55 -4.52 -1.33 9.35
CA SER A 55 -5.88 -1.14 8.86
C SER A 55 -6.44 -2.40 8.21
N ILE A 56 -5.68 -3.08 7.35
CA ILE A 56 -6.15 -4.30 6.68
C ILE A 56 -6.30 -5.47 7.63
N SER A 57 -5.46 -5.54 8.69
CA SER A 57 -5.56 -6.60 9.71
C SER A 57 -6.87 -6.55 10.50
N LYS A 58 -7.58 -5.41 10.50
CA LYS A 58 -8.90 -5.23 11.12
C LYS A 58 -10.05 -5.60 10.18
N ARG A 59 -9.77 -5.89 8.90
CA ARG A 59 -10.79 -6.10 7.86
C ARG A 59 -10.92 -7.58 7.55
N ASN A 60 -12.01 -8.18 8.06
CA ASN A 60 -12.29 -9.60 7.86
C ASN A 60 -12.39 -9.95 6.38
N GLY A 61 -11.71 -11.03 6.00
CA GLY A 61 -11.73 -11.57 4.63
C GLY A 61 -10.88 -10.79 3.63
N MET A 62 -10.04 -9.84 4.09
CA MET A 62 -9.02 -9.22 3.25
C MET A 62 -7.65 -9.84 3.53
N ARG A 63 -6.89 -10.08 2.46
CA ARG A 63 -5.48 -10.46 2.49
C ARG A 63 -4.63 -9.34 1.92
N GLN A 64 -3.46 -9.14 2.50
CA GLN A 64 -2.43 -8.27 1.95
C GLN A 64 -1.18 -9.02 1.52
N GLN A 65 -0.49 -8.44 0.55
CA GLN A 65 0.92 -8.65 0.25
C GLN A 65 1.58 -7.28 0.06
N LEU A 66 2.87 -7.15 0.36
CA LEU A 66 3.63 -5.91 0.16
C LEU A 66 4.83 -6.20 -0.72
N LEU A 67 5.03 -5.38 -1.76
CA LEU A 67 6.21 -5.41 -2.62
C LEU A 67 6.90 -4.06 -2.62
N GLU A 68 8.22 -4.09 -2.65
CA GLU A 68 9.01 -2.93 -3.00
C GLU A 68 9.23 -2.86 -4.51
N LEU A 69 9.41 -1.65 -5.04
CA LEU A 69 9.84 -1.42 -6.41
C LEU A 69 11.24 -2.03 -6.62
N ASP A 70 11.32 -3.00 -7.52
CA ASP A 70 12.58 -3.55 -8.01
C ASP A 70 12.41 -4.04 -9.46
N ALA A 71 13.51 -4.51 -10.07
CA ALA A 71 13.50 -5.01 -11.44
C ALA A 71 12.59 -6.23 -11.68
N ARG A 72 12.13 -6.91 -10.62
CA ARG A 72 11.25 -8.09 -10.69
C ARG A 72 9.79 -7.73 -10.48
N LEU A 73 9.45 -6.46 -10.23
CA LEU A 73 8.08 -6.02 -10.00
C LEU A 73 7.11 -6.51 -11.10
N PRO A 74 7.39 -6.36 -12.42
CA PRO A 74 6.45 -6.80 -13.45
C PRO A 74 6.12 -8.30 -13.37
N ALA A 75 7.13 -9.14 -13.10
CA ALA A 75 6.93 -10.58 -12.96
C ALA A 75 6.09 -10.92 -11.72
N ARG A 76 6.30 -10.22 -10.60
CA ARG A 76 5.52 -10.41 -9.37
C ARG A 76 4.09 -9.89 -9.49
N LEU A 77 3.87 -8.78 -10.19
CA LEU A 77 2.54 -8.29 -10.54
C LEU A 77 1.80 -9.32 -11.40
N GLY A 78 2.45 -9.87 -12.43
CA GLY A 78 1.90 -10.93 -13.26
C GLY A 78 1.55 -12.19 -12.45
N ALA A 79 2.43 -12.60 -11.51
CA ALA A 79 2.17 -13.73 -10.63
C ALA A 79 0.97 -13.48 -9.70
N PHE A 80 0.85 -12.27 -9.14
CA PHE A 80 -0.29 -11.87 -8.32
C PHE A 80 -1.59 -11.91 -9.12
N LEU A 81 -1.66 -11.21 -10.25
CA LEU A 81 -2.84 -11.15 -11.13
C LEU A 81 -3.21 -12.51 -11.72
N GLY A 82 -2.23 -13.41 -11.90
CA GLY A 82 -2.46 -14.79 -12.32
C GLY A 82 -2.92 -15.71 -11.18
N SER A 83 -2.70 -15.33 -9.92
CA SER A 83 -3.13 -16.10 -8.77
C SER A 83 -4.65 -16.03 -8.59
N ARG A 84 -5.25 -17.11 -8.09
CA ARG A 84 -6.69 -17.20 -7.84
C ARG A 84 -6.94 -17.72 -6.43
N GLY A 85 -8.13 -17.45 -5.90
CA GLY A 85 -8.65 -18.15 -4.72
C GLY A 85 -8.89 -17.28 -3.48
N HIS A 86 -8.52 -16.00 -3.48
CA HIS A 86 -8.82 -15.09 -2.36
C HIS A 86 -9.78 -13.94 -2.73
N GLY A 87 -10.49 -14.06 -3.85
CA GLY A 87 -11.48 -13.09 -4.31
C GLY A 87 -10.92 -12.01 -5.25
N PRO A 88 -11.69 -10.94 -5.53
CA PRO A 88 -11.28 -9.87 -6.42
C PRO A 88 -10.01 -9.15 -5.94
N GLN A 89 -9.11 -8.89 -6.87
CA GLN A 89 -7.78 -8.35 -6.60
C GLN A 89 -7.69 -6.85 -6.86
N ALA A 90 -6.91 -6.15 -6.04
CA ALA A 90 -6.57 -4.75 -6.25
C ALA A 90 -5.09 -4.49 -5.95
N ILE A 91 -4.52 -3.50 -6.65
CA ILE A 91 -3.17 -3.01 -6.41
C ILE A 91 -3.27 -1.67 -5.69
N PHE A 92 -2.57 -1.55 -4.57
CA PHE A 92 -2.51 -0.35 -3.75
C PHE A 92 -1.11 0.27 -3.88
N THR A 93 -1.00 1.52 -4.33
CA THR A 93 0.31 2.18 -4.48
C THR A 93 0.46 3.29 -3.44
N PHE A 94 1.60 3.35 -2.75
CA PHE A 94 1.80 4.29 -1.62
C PHE A 94 2.20 5.72 -2.03
N ASN A 95 2.47 5.93 -3.31
CA ASN A 95 2.75 7.22 -3.91
C ASN A 95 2.69 7.14 -5.45
N GLY A 96 2.78 8.30 -6.10
CA GLY A 96 2.74 8.40 -7.55
C GLY A 96 3.90 7.71 -8.27
N VAL A 97 5.09 7.64 -7.69
CA VAL A 97 6.23 6.92 -8.30
C VAL A 97 5.91 5.44 -8.44
N ALA A 98 5.37 4.83 -7.37
CA ALA A 98 4.91 3.45 -7.40
C ALA A 98 3.72 3.27 -8.36
N THR A 99 2.79 4.23 -8.44
CA THR A 99 1.68 4.19 -9.39
C THR A 99 2.15 4.13 -10.84
N LEU A 100 3.20 4.89 -11.19
CA LEU A 100 3.74 4.92 -12.55
C LEU A 100 4.53 3.65 -12.93
N ALA A 101 4.87 2.80 -11.95
CA ALA A 101 5.65 1.59 -12.15
C ALA A 101 4.80 0.30 -12.21
N VAL A 102 3.49 0.41 -11.95
CA VAL A 102 2.52 -0.70 -11.92
C VAL A 102 1.80 -0.86 -13.26
#